data_AF-A0A2K3MF91-F1
#
_entry.id   AF-A0A2K3MF91-F1
#
_cell.length_a   1.000
_cell.length_b   1.000
_cell.length_c   1.000
_cell.angle_alpha   90.00
_cell.angle_beta   90.00
_cell.angle_gamma   90.00
#
_symmetry.space_group_name_H-M   'P 1'
#
loop_
_entity.id
_entity.type
_entity.pdbx_description
1 polymer ?
#
loop_
_entity_poly.entity_id
_entity_poly.type
_entity_poly.pdbx_seq_one_letter_code
_entity_poly.pdbx_strand_id
1 'polypeptide(L)'
;TKVDPSKDIIYVNGSRLPKRQPHKVYFALNKPKGYICSSGEKESKSVISLFDDYLSSWDKKHAGVPPPRLFTVGRLDVATTGLLIVTND
;
A
#
# COMPACT_ATOMS: atom_id res chain seq x y z
N THR A 1 -9.31 19.30 15.53
CA THR A 1 -8.65 20.38 14.79
C THR A 1 -8.21 19.86 13.44
N LYS A 2 -8.47 20.59 12.34
CA LYS A 2 -7.96 20.22 11.00
C LYS A 2 -6.51 20.71 10.88
N VAL A 3 -5.68 19.96 10.17
CA VAL A 3 -4.28 20.33 9.89
C VAL A 3 -4.15 20.76 8.42
N ASP A 4 -3.24 21.69 8.15
CA ASP A 4 -2.82 22.11 6.81
C ASP A 4 -1.42 21.56 6.53
N PRO A 5 -1.28 20.46 5.76
CA PRO A 5 0.02 19.83 5.48
C PRO A 5 1.04 20.75 4.80
N SER A 6 0.60 21.84 4.16
CA SER A 6 1.50 22.80 3.51
C SER A 6 2.17 23.73 4.53
N LYS A 7 1.46 24.08 5.61
CA LYS A 7 1.90 25.05 6.63
C LYS A 7 2.41 24.37 7.89
N ASP A 8 1.67 23.38 8.37
CA ASP A 8 1.91 22.76 9.67
C ASP A 8 3.12 21.83 9.64
N ILE A 9 3.76 21.69 10.79
CA ILE A 9 4.83 20.72 11.02
C ILE A 9 4.26 19.62 11.90
N ILE A 10 4.11 18.43 11.33
CA ILE A 10 3.46 17.30 12.00
C ILE A 10 4.52 16.32 12.48
N TYR A 11 4.41 15.90 13.74
CA TYR A 11 5.23 14.85 14.34
C TYR A 11 4.34 13.70 14.79
N VAL A 12 4.79 12.47 14.56
CA VAL A 12 4.17 11.24 15.05
C VAL A 12 5.25 10.46 15.80
N ASN A 13 5.02 10.18 17.09
CA ASN A 13 5.99 9.49 17.95
C ASN A 13 7.41 10.12 17.89
N GLY A 14 7.48 11.45 17.90
CA GLY A 14 8.74 12.20 17.80
C GLY A 14 9.35 12.28 16.39
N SER A 15 8.82 11.55 15.41
CA SER A 15 9.29 11.58 14.02
C SER A 15 8.49 12.57 13.18
N ARG A 16 9.19 13.47 12.48
CA ARG A 16 8.55 14.46 11.60
C ARG A 16 8.00 13.79 10.34
N LEU A 17 6.74 14.05 10.00
CA LEU A 17 6.16 13.62 8.73
C LEU A 17 6.71 14.45 7.56
N PRO A 18 7.08 13.81 6.42
CA PRO A 18 7.49 14.53 5.22
C PRO A 18 6.36 15.43 4.68
N LYS A 19 6.70 16.63 4.19
CA LYS A 19 5.72 17.51 3.51
C LYS A 19 5.32 17.00 2.13
N ARG A 20 6.22 16.28 1.46
CA ARG A 20 5.97 15.73 0.12
C ARG A 20 5.10 14.48 0.24
N GLN A 21 4.00 14.44 -0.50
CA GLN A 21 3.17 13.24 -0.58
C GLN A 21 3.93 12.08 -1.25
N PRO A 22 3.67 10.83 -0.83
CA PRO A 22 4.27 9.67 -1.46
C PRO A 22 3.81 9.53 -2.93
N HIS A 23 4.62 8.86 -3.74
CA HIS A 23 4.26 8.54 -5.11
C HIS A 23 3.03 7.63 -5.16
N LYS A 24 2.05 7.99 -5.98
CA LYS A 24 0.82 7.20 -6.15
C LYS A 24 1.06 6.04 -7.11
N VAL A 25 0.56 4.86 -6.76
CA VAL A 25 0.67 3.63 -7.55
C VAL A 25 -0.69 2.98 -7.70
N TYR A 26 -0.97 2.42 -8.87
CA TYR A 26 -2.21 1.72 -9.18
C TYR A 26 -1.89 0.44 -9.94
N PHE A 27 -2.39 -0.68 -9.45
CA PHE A 27 -2.20 -1.99 -10.06
C PHE A 27 -3.56 -2.59 -10.41
N ALA A 28 -3.62 -3.24 -11.56
CA ALA A 28 -4.70 -4.15 -11.91
C ALA A 28 -4.20 -5.58 -11.66
N LEU A 29 -4.73 -6.22 -10.63
CA LEU A 29 -4.40 -7.59 -10.27
C LEU A 29 -5.51 -8.52 -10.74
N ASN A 30 -5.15 -9.58 -11.47
CA ASN A 30 -6.03 -10.74 -11.58
C ASN A 30 -5.86 -11.60 -10.32
N LYS A 31 -6.74 -11.41 -9.33
CA LYS A 31 -6.65 -12.06 -8.03
C LYS A 31 -6.74 -13.59 -8.20
N PRO A 32 -5.74 -14.35 -7.73
CA PRO A 32 -5.82 -15.81 -7.71
C PRO A 32 -6.78 -16.32 -6.61
N LYS A 33 -7.27 -17.54 -6.81
CA LYS A 33 -8.11 -18.23 -5.82
C LYS A 33 -7.29 -18.54 -4.57
N GLY A 34 -7.92 -18.49 -3.41
CA GLY A 34 -7.29 -18.81 -2.12
C GLY A 34 -6.65 -17.62 -1.42
N TYR A 35 -6.62 -16.44 -2.03
CA TYR A 35 -6.11 -15.21 -1.42
C TYR A 35 -7.22 -14.35 -0.81
N ILE A 36 -6.88 -13.58 0.23
CA ILE A 36 -7.78 -12.76 1.02
C ILE A 36 -7.49 -11.28 0.72
N CYS A 37 -8.55 -10.49 0.50
CA CYS A 37 -8.44 -9.03 0.39
C CYS A 37 -8.29 -8.39 1.78
N SER A 38 -7.14 -8.62 2.42
CA SER A 38 -6.81 -8.11 3.75
C SER A 38 -5.67 -7.09 3.66
N SER A 39 -5.83 -5.95 4.32
CA SER A 39 -4.79 -4.90 4.41
C SER A 39 -3.91 -5.04 5.66
N GLY A 40 -4.07 -6.12 6.42
CA GLY A 40 -3.31 -6.39 7.65
C GLY A 40 -1.97 -7.07 7.38
N GLU A 41 -0.97 -6.75 8.21
CA GLU A 41 0.32 -7.43 8.17
C GLU A 41 0.18 -8.85 8.74
N LYS A 42 0.74 -9.83 8.01
CA LYS A 42 0.98 -11.23 8.43
C LYS A 42 -0.11 -12.28 8.17
N GLU A 43 -1.05 -12.06 7.26
CA GLU A 43 -1.78 -13.19 6.68
C GLU A 43 -1.00 -13.78 5.50
N SER A 44 -0.56 -15.03 5.60
CA SER A 44 0.20 -15.74 4.55
C SER A 44 -0.52 -15.83 3.21
N LYS A 45 -1.82 -15.53 3.18
CA LYS A 45 -2.68 -15.52 1.98
C LYS A 45 -3.27 -14.14 1.68
N SER A 46 -2.70 -13.05 2.21
CA SER A 46 -3.13 -11.70 1.81
C SER A 46 -2.78 -11.43 0.34
N VAL A 47 -3.68 -10.77 -0.39
CA VAL A 47 -3.39 -10.25 -1.73
C VAL A 47 -2.14 -9.35 -1.75
N ILE A 48 -1.82 -8.66 -0.64
CA ILE A 48 -0.67 -7.77 -0.57
C ILE A 48 0.67 -8.53 -0.65
N SER A 49 0.73 -9.78 -0.17
CA SER A 49 1.98 -10.56 -0.24
C SER A 49 2.39 -10.92 -1.68
N LEU A 50 1.45 -10.85 -2.63
CA LEU A 50 1.75 -11.00 -4.07
C LEU A 50 2.62 -9.84 -4.60
N PHE A 51 2.81 -8.77 -3.82
CA PHE A 51 3.63 -7.61 -4.17
C PHE A 51 4.96 -7.58 -3.38
N ASP A 52 5.32 -8.62 -2.62
CA ASP A 52 6.53 -8.62 -1.78
C ASP A 52 7.81 -8.39 -2.59
N ASP A 53 7.93 -8.97 -3.78
CA ASP A 53 9.09 -8.74 -4.67
C ASP A 53 9.15 -7.28 -5.19
N TYR A 54 7.98 -6.70 -5.48
CA TYR A 54 7.88 -5.29 -5.88
C TYR A 54 8.30 -4.37 -4.74
N LEU A 55 7.82 -4.61 -3.52
CA LEU A 55 8.14 -3.84 -2.33
C LEU A 55 9.62 -4.00 -1.94
N SER A 56 10.17 -5.21 -2.01
CA SER A 56 11.58 -5.50 -1.70
C SER A 56 12.56 -4.86 -2.68
N SER A 57 12.12 -4.59 -3.91
CA SER A 57 12.93 -3.90 -4.92
C SER A 57 12.69 -2.39 -4.97
N TRP A 58 11.83 -1.86 -4.11
CA TRP A 58 11.42 -0.45 -4.12
C TRP A 58 12.60 0.51 -3.92
N ASP A 59 13.42 0.28 -2.90
CA ASP A 59 14.55 1.16 -2.55
C ASP A 59 15.57 1.32 -3.69
N LYS A 60 15.72 0.29 -4.54
CA LYS A 60 16.62 0.33 -5.71
C LYS A 60 16.14 1.33 -6.76
N LYS A 61 14.82 1.56 -6.86
CA LYS A 61 14.19 2.45 -7.83
C LYS A 61 13.83 3.82 -7.23
N HIS A 62 13.68 3.89 -5.91
CA HIS A 62 13.21 5.08 -5.20
C HIS A 62 14.05 5.36 -3.94
N ALA A 63 15.32 5.70 -4.15
CA ALA A 63 16.26 5.95 -3.05
C ALA A 63 15.75 7.03 -2.07
N GLY A 64 15.72 6.69 -0.78
CA GLY A 64 15.29 7.60 0.29
C GLY A 64 13.76 7.80 0.39
N VAL A 65 12.96 7.04 -0.36
CA VAL A 65 11.50 7.07 -0.29
C VAL A 65 11.01 5.73 0.29
N PRO A 66 10.25 5.72 1.39
CA PRO A 66 9.76 4.47 1.95
C PRO A 66 8.81 3.76 0.97
N PRO A 67 8.74 2.42 0.99
CA PRO A 67 7.83 1.66 0.17
C PRO A 67 6.37 2.07 0.43
N PRO A 68 5.52 2.09 -0.60
CA PRO A 68 4.14 2.51 -0.46
C PRO A 68 3.34 1.46 0.33
N ARG A 69 2.48 1.93 1.22
CA ARG A 69 1.49 1.05 1.88
C ARG A 69 0.35 0.76 0.90
N LEU A 70 0.25 -0.49 0.46
CA LEU A 70 -0.75 -0.94 -0.49
C LEU A 70 -2.05 -1.39 0.20
N PHE A 71 -3.18 -1.18 -0.48
CA PHE A 71 -4.50 -1.69 -0.11
C PHE A 71 -5.36 -1.94 -1.35
N THR A 72 -6.38 -2.78 -1.21
CA THR A 72 -7.29 -3.13 -2.31
C THR A 72 -8.44 -2.15 -2.40
N VAL A 73 -8.83 -1.75 -3.61
CA VAL A 73 -10.08 -1.03 -3.86
C VAL A 73 -11.17 -2.06 -4.13
N GLY A 74 -12.13 -2.14 -3.21
CA GLY A 74 -13.11 -3.22 -3.21
C GLY A 74 -12.52 -4.54 -2.70
N ARG A 75 -13.32 -5.60 -2.80
CA ARG A 75 -13.01 -6.93 -2.27
C ARG A 75 -13.58 -8.02 -3.17
N LEU A 76 -12.83 -9.11 -3.25
CA LEU A 76 -13.28 -10.39 -3.79
C LEU A 76 -13.15 -11.45 -2.70
N ASP A 77 -14.13 -12.35 -2.63
CA ASP A 77 -14.11 -13.46 -1.69
C ASP A 77 -12.91 -14.40 -1.95
N VAL A 78 -12.57 -15.22 -0.95
CA VAL A 78 -11.41 -16.10 -0.99
C VAL A 78 -11.45 -17.06 -2.18
N ALA A 79 -12.63 -17.59 -2.51
CA ALA A 79 -12.83 -18.50 -3.62
C ALA A 79 -12.96 -17.80 -4.99
N THR A 80 -13.08 -16.47 -5.02
CA THR A 80 -13.32 -15.67 -6.22
C THR A 80 -12.02 -15.21 -6.86
N THR A 81 -11.97 -15.30 -8.19
CA THR A 81 -10.89 -14.79 -9.04
C THR A 81 -11.38 -13.64 -9.89
N GLY A 82 -10.47 -12.78 -10.34
CA GLY A 82 -10.80 -11.72 -11.28
C GLY A 82 -10.09 -10.41 -10.98
N LEU A 83 -10.52 -9.36 -11.67
CA LEU A 83 -9.92 -8.04 -11.54
C LEU A 83 -10.11 -7.46 -10.14
N LEU A 84 -9.00 -7.06 -9.52
CA LEU A 84 -8.94 -6.33 -8.27
C LEU A 84 -7.94 -5.19 -8.41
N ILE A 85 -8.32 -3.98 -8.00
CA ILE A 85 -7.41 -2.84 -8.01
C ILE A 85 -6.65 -2.77 -6.69
N VAL A 86 -5.35 -2.52 -6.75
CA VAL A 86 -4.48 -2.32 -5.58
C VAL A 86 -3.77 -0.98 -5.71
N THR A 87 -3.80 -0.16 -4.66
CA THR A 87 -3.27 1.21 -4.69
C THR A 87 -2.75 1.65 -3.32
N ASN A 88 -2.10 2.81 -3.26
CA ASN A 88 -1.78 3.57 -2.04
C ASN A 88 -2.45 4.95 -2.02
N ASP A 89 -3.42 5.17 -2.91
CA ASP A 89 -4.17 6.42 -3.01
C ASP A 89 -5.38 6.50 -2.09
#